data_AF-A0AA96X4D0-F1
#
_entry.id   AF-A0AA96X4D0-F1
#
_cell.length_a   1.000
_cell.length_b   1.000
_cell.length_c   1.000
_cell.angle_alpha   90.00
_cell.angle_beta   90.00
_cell.angle_gamma   90.00
#
_symmetry.space_group_name_H-M   'P 1'
#
loop_
_entity.id
_entity.type
_entity.pdbx_description
1 polymer ?
#
loop_
_entity_poly.entity_id
_entity_poly.type
_entity_poly.pdbx_seq_one_letter_code
_entity_poly.pdbx_strand_id
1 'polypeptide(L)'
;MAEAACRNAKFSATADQSRYAVHTIFCFSSFSFNNCRRFMGMTLWIHTLEGRDMSTDSEDHTLMYRYSDDLDSLCDKLGVAKISSFFDSTDLEICMRGDDDETGEDPEIDSETENSYGIDDMVWFDAAAGLATFQTLRASIAENELPNLNEENKTWLLEELDDCITKLKGPSERGGQFNLPIIM
;
A
#
# COMPACT_ATOMS: atom_id res chain seq x y z
N MET A 1 61.55 47.69 -5.33
CA MET A 1 60.16 47.70 -4.85
C MET A 1 60.00 46.37 -4.10
N ALA A 2 60.23 46.30 -2.78
CA ALA A 2 59.36 46.80 -1.69
C ALA A 2 57.94 46.25 -1.91
N GLU A 3 57.31 45.45 -1.06
CA GLU A 3 57.31 45.27 0.40
C GLU A 3 56.65 43.89 0.68
N ALA A 4 57.20 43.07 1.58
CA ALA A 4 56.71 42.84 2.96
C ALA A 4 55.37 42.07 3.03
N ALA A 5 55.10 41.13 3.93
CA ALA A 5 55.83 40.40 4.96
C ALA A 5 54.79 39.49 5.66
N CYS A 6 55.27 38.52 6.45
CA CYS A 6 54.58 37.89 7.60
C CYS A 6 53.42 36.92 7.29
N ARG A 7 53.24 35.79 7.98
CA ARG A 7 53.87 35.23 9.20
C ARG A 7 53.52 33.74 9.30
N ASN A 8 54.47 32.98 9.82
CA ASN A 8 54.32 31.63 10.39
C ASN A 8 53.17 31.54 11.40
N ALA A 9 52.51 30.37 11.47
CA ALA A 9 52.28 29.68 12.75
C ALA A 9 51.97 28.19 12.51
N LYS A 10 52.95 27.33 12.85
CA LYS A 10 52.69 25.96 13.31
C LYS A 10 51.91 26.07 14.62
N PHE A 11 50.82 25.31 14.77
CA PHE A 11 50.33 24.91 16.08
C PHE A 11 50.01 23.41 16.07
N SER A 12 50.75 22.70 16.92
CA SER A 12 50.60 21.29 17.25
C SER A 12 49.75 21.20 18.52
N ALA A 13 48.92 20.16 18.58
CA ALA A 13 48.31 19.54 19.77
C ALA A 13 47.37 20.41 20.62
N THR A 14 46.15 19.94 20.84
CA THR A 14 45.77 19.19 22.06
C THR A 14 44.31 18.76 21.98
N ALA A 15 44.05 17.53 22.42
CA ALA A 15 42.72 16.99 22.68
C ALA A 15 41.99 17.85 23.72
N ASP A 16 40.71 18.13 23.48
CA ASP A 16 39.79 18.61 24.50
C ASP A 16 38.57 17.69 24.54
N GLN A 17 38.54 16.84 25.56
CA GLN A 17 37.38 16.15 26.07
C GLN A 17 36.72 17.04 27.13
N SER A 18 35.56 17.63 26.85
CA SER A 18 34.55 17.84 27.90
C SER A 18 33.23 18.41 27.38
N ARG A 19 32.18 17.64 27.70
CA ARG A 19 30.92 18.12 28.29
C ARG A 19 29.99 18.93 27.39
N TYR A 20 29.08 18.22 26.72
CA TYR A 20 27.65 18.53 26.83
C TYR A 20 26.86 17.22 26.93
N ALA A 21 26.63 16.80 28.18
CA ALA A 21 25.56 15.90 28.52
C ALA A 21 24.30 16.76 28.71
N VAL A 22 23.30 16.59 27.85
CA VAL A 22 21.91 16.83 28.24
C VAL A 22 21.13 15.58 27.85
N HIS A 23 21.02 14.72 28.85
CA HIS A 23 20.00 13.71 29.01
C HIS A 23 18.63 14.28 28.61
N THR A 24 18.00 13.73 27.58
CA THR A 24 16.54 13.69 27.52
C THR A 24 16.12 12.23 27.49
N ILE A 25 16.08 11.67 28.71
CA ILE A 25 15.23 10.52 29.01
C ILE A 25 13.80 11.03 28.89
N PHE A 26 13.06 10.53 27.90
CA PHE A 26 11.61 10.44 28.02
C PHE A 26 11.27 8.96 28.17
N CYS A 27 11.18 8.55 29.43
CA CYS A 27 10.71 7.24 29.83
C CYS A 27 9.19 7.30 29.94
N PHE A 28 8.54 6.36 29.27
CA PHE A 28 7.28 5.70 29.63
C PHE A 28 6.08 6.59 30.01
N SER A 29 5.12 6.65 29.09
CA SER A 29 3.75 6.34 29.48
C SER A 29 3.28 5.14 28.69
N SER A 30 3.18 4.01 29.39
CA SER A 30 2.35 2.90 28.98
C SER A 30 0.92 3.41 28.78
N PHE A 31 0.46 3.43 27.54
CA PHE A 31 -0.95 3.21 27.27
C PHE A 31 -1.07 2.03 26.35
N SER A 32 -1.17 0.87 26.99
CA SER A 32 -1.82 -0.29 26.40
C SER A 32 -3.24 0.12 26.05
N PHE A 33 -3.51 0.31 24.77
CA PHE A 33 -4.85 0.11 24.24
C PHE A 33 -4.77 -0.79 23.03
N ASN A 34 -4.96 -2.08 23.32
CA ASN A 34 -5.69 -3.04 22.52
C ASN A 34 -6.20 -2.49 21.18
N ASN A 35 -5.57 -2.94 20.10
CA ASN A 35 -6.32 -3.49 18.98
C ASN A 35 -5.53 -4.67 18.40
N CYS A 36 -5.40 -5.72 19.21
CA CYS A 36 -5.69 -7.06 18.69
C CYS A 36 -7.18 -7.11 18.31
N ARG A 37 -7.58 -6.35 17.27
CA ARG A 37 -8.73 -6.77 16.49
C ARG A 37 -8.20 -7.93 15.67
N ARG A 38 -8.58 -9.14 16.07
CA ARG A 38 -8.76 -10.22 15.09
C ARG A 38 -9.78 -9.68 14.08
N PHE A 39 -9.30 -9.01 13.04
CA PHE A 39 -10.11 -8.88 11.84
C PHE A 39 -10.14 -10.28 11.24
N MET A 40 -11.34 -10.81 11.04
CA MET A 40 -11.55 -11.89 10.09
C MET A 40 -10.92 -11.42 8.77
N GLY A 41 -10.06 -12.25 8.18
CA GLY A 41 -8.91 -11.86 7.36
C GLY A 41 -9.25 -11.30 5.99
N MET A 42 -9.82 -10.10 5.94
CA MET A 42 -10.06 -9.41 4.68
C MET A 42 -8.75 -9.01 4.02
N THR A 43 -8.60 -9.38 2.76
CA THR A 43 -7.43 -9.11 1.92
C THR A 43 -7.89 -8.53 0.59
N LEU A 44 -6.96 -7.89 -0.13
CA LEU A 44 -7.20 -7.44 -1.49
C LEU A 44 -6.47 -8.37 -2.45
N TRP A 45 -7.16 -8.77 -3.51
CA TRP A 45 -6.54 -9.39 -4.68
C TRP A 45 -6.48 -8.38 -5.83
N ILE A 46 -5.76 -8.71 -6.89
CA ILE A 46 -5.71 -7.87 -8.09
C ILE A 46 -6.07 -8.69 -9.32
N HIS A 47 -6.97 -8.16 -10.13
CA HIS A 47 -7.35 -8.76 -11.40
C HIS A 47 -7.10 -7.76 -12.51
N THR A 48 -6.68 -8.26 -13.67
CA THR A 48 -6.42 -7.42 -14.84
C THR A 48 -7.21 -7.94 -16.02
N LEU A 49 -7.72 -7.03 -16.85
CA LEU A 49 -8.55 -7.34 -18.00
C LEU A 49 -8.02 -6.64 -19.24
N GLU A 50 -7.78 -7.43 -20.29
CA GLU A 50 -7.28 -6.93 -21.56
C GLU A 50 -8.15 -7.42 -22.71
N GLY A 51 -9.11 -6.59 -23.13
CA GLY A 51 -10.04 -6.86 -24.22
C GLY A 51 -11.13 -7.92 -23.92
N ARG A 52 -10.76 -8.98 -23.18
CA ARG A 52 -11.57 -10.04 -22.55
C ARG A 52 -10.70 -11.13 -21.89
N ASP A 53 -9.39 -11.05 -22.01
CA ASP A 53 -8.47 -11.95 -21.31
C ASP A 53 -8.33 -11.45 -19.87
N MET A 54 -8.89 -12.20 -18.93
CA MET A 54 -8.82 -11.90 -17.51
C MET A 54 -7.65 -12.67 -16.90
N SER A 55 -6.72 -11.95 -16.27
CA SER A 55 -5.69 -12.56 -15.43
C SER A 55 -6.07 -12.32 -13.97
N THR A 56 -6.35 -13.42 -13.27
CA THR A 56 -6.54 -13.42 -11.82
C THR A 56 -5.20 -13.57 -11.11
N ASP A 57 -5.12 -12.97 -9.93
CA ASP A 57 -3.98 -13.10 -9.03
C ASP A 57 -4.51 -13.44 -7.64
N SER A 58 -3.77 -14.31 -6.94
CA SER A 58 -4.14 -14.83 -5.63
C SER A 58 -3.14 -14.42 -4.55
N GLU A 59 -2.38 -13.34 -4.75
CA GLU A 59 -1.50 -12.81 -3.71
C GLU A 59 -2.29 -11.91 -2.75
N ASP A 60 -2.07 -12.13 -1.46
CA ASP A 60 -2.84 -11.47 -0.40
C ASP A 60 -2.22 -10.10 -0.04
N HIS A 61 -2.96 -9.03 -0.33
CA HIS A 61 -2.54 -7.66 -0.01
C HIS A 61 -3.25 -7.17 1.26
N THR A 62 -2.99 -7.86 2.37
CA THR A 62 -3.70 -7.61 3.65
C THR A 62 -3.28 -6.28 4.29
N LEU A 63 -2.03 -5.84 4.13
CA LEU A 63 -1.59 -4.57 4.71
C LEU A 63 -2.17 -3.37 3.95
N MET A 64 -2.31 -3.47 2.62
CA MET A 64 -3.01 -2.46 1.82
C MET A 64 -4.45 -2.27 2.28
N TYR A 65 -5.17 -3.36 2.56
CA TYR A 65 -6.52 -3.27 3.13
C TYR A 65 -6.50 -2.66 4.53
N ARG A 66 -5.60 -3.16 5.41
CA ARG A 66 -5.51 -2.74 6.81
C ARG A 66 -5.18 -1.26 6.99
N TYR A 67 -4.33 -0.72 6.12
CA TYR A 67 -3.89 0.69 6.15
C TYR A 67 -4.61 1.56 5.13
N SER A 68 -5.71 1.09 4.54
CA SER A 68 -6.47 1.81 3.52
C SER A 68 -6.88 3.23 3.94
N ASP A 69 -7.34 3.42 5.18
CA ASP A 69 -7.70 4.75 5.72
C ASP A 69 -6.50 5.71 5.80
N ASP A 70 -5.34 5.21 6.21
CA ASP A 70 -4.09 5.98 6.30
C ASP A 70 -3.55 6.30 4.90
N LEU A 71 -3.66 5.34 3.98
CA LEU A 71 -3.29 5.48 2.56
C LEU A 71 -4.19 6.48 1.84
N ASP A 72 -5.49 6.46 2.09
CA ASP A 72 -6.44 7.44 1.55
C ASP A 72 -6.14 8.85 2.05
N SER A 73 -5.82 8.98 3.34
CA SER A 73 -5.40 10.25 3.93
C SER A 73 -4.10 10.76 3.31
N LEU A 74 -3.23 9.85 2.85
CA LEU A 74 -2.03 10.19 2.10
C LEU A 74 -2.36 10.58 0.65
N CYS A 75 -3.24 9.84 -0.04
CA CYS A 75 -3.73 10.18 -1.37
C CYS A 75 -4.35 11.59 -1.41
N ASP A 76 -5.16 11.93 -0.39
CA ASP A 76 -5.79 13.26 -0.27
C ASP A 76 -4.75 14.39 -0.16
N LYS A 77 -3.62 14.14 0.51
CA LYS A 77 -2.51 15.12 0.60
C LYS A 77 -1.77 15.26 -0.73
N LEU A 78 -1.61 14.16 -1.45
CA LEU A 78 -0.88 14.09 -2.73
C LEU A 78 -1.74 14.52 -3.92
N GLY A 79 -3.06 14.62 -3.74
CA GLY A 79 -4.00 15.00 -4.80
C GLY A 79 -4.24 13.89 -5.83
N VAL A 80 -4.03 12.63 -5.45
CA VAL A 80 -4.29 11.44 -6.28
C VAL A 80 -5.59 10.75 -5.85
N ALA A 81 -6.05 9.80 -6.66
CA ALA A 81 -7.26 9.02 -6.34
C ALA A 81 -7.06 8.21 -5.05
N LYS A 82 -8.13 8.08 -4.26
CA LYS A 82 -8.16 7.28 -3.04
C LYS A 82 -8.00 5.81 -3.36
N ILE A 83 -7.24 5.08 -2.56
CA ILE A 83 -7.10 3.63 -2.77
C ILE A 83 -8.45 2.93 -2.58
N SER A 84 -9.22 3.37 -1.59
CA SER A 84 -10.56 2.81 -1.34
C SER A 84 -11.55 3.02 -2.48
N SER A 85 -11.32 4.01 -3.34
CA SER A 85 -12.19 4.25 -4.51
C SER A 85 -12.02 3.20 -5.61
N PHE A 86 -10.96 2.40 -5.53
CA PHE A 86 -10.70 1.28 -6.42
C PHE A 86 -11.15 -0.07 -5.84
N PHE A 87 -11.71 -0.11 -4.63
CA PHE A 87 -12.14 -1.36 -4.02
C PHE A 87 -13.45 -1.84 -4.62
N ASP A 88 -13.49 -3.13 -4.93
CA ASP A 88 -14.71 -3.82 -5.35
C ASP A 88 -15.22 -4.71 -4.22
N SER A 89 -16.44 -4.42 -3.74
CA SER A 89 -17.12 -5.20 -2.70
C SER A 89 -18.00 -6.32 -3.26
N THR A 90 -18.06 -6.49 -4.58
CA THR A 90 -18.95 -7.47 -5.23
C THR A 90 -18.71 -8.89 -4.70
N ASP A 91 -17.45 -9.32 -4.63
CA ASP A 91 -17.08 -10.65 -4.11
C ASP A 91 -17.51 -10.82 -2.64
N LEU A 92 -17.18 -9.83 -1.81
CA LEU A 92 -17.57 -9.80 -0.39
C LEU A 92 -19.10 -9.86 -0.20
N GLU A 93 -19.86 -9.12 -1.01
CA GLU A 93 -21.33 -9.08 -0.95
C GLU A 93 -21.95 -10.44 -1.35
N ILE A 94 -21.37 -11.11 -2.35
CA ILE A 94 -21.81 -12.43 -2.78
C ILE A 94 -21.48 -13.49 -1.72
N CYS A 95 -20.25 -13.48 -1.20
CA CYS A 95 -19.83 -14.37 -0.11
C CYS A 95 -20.75 -14.24 1.11
N MET A 96 -21.12 -13.01 1.49
CA MET A 96 -22.04 -12.76 2.61
C MET A 96 -23.49 -13.18 2.31
N ARG A 97 -23.90 -13.20 1.04
CA ARG A 97 -25.24 -13.61 0.62
C ARG A 97 -25.38 -15.13 0.51
N GLY A 98 -24.30 -15.84 0.16
CA GLY A 98 -24.27 -17.28 -0.05
C GLY A 98 -24.41 -18.13 1.21
N ASP A 99 -24.29 -17.55 2.41
CA ASP A 99 -24.46 -18.27 3.68
C ASP A 99 -25.94 -18.45 4.09
N ASP A 100 -26.89 -17.81 3.38
CA ASP A 100 -28.33 -17.79 3.72
C ASP A 100 -29.21 -18.48 2.65
N ASP A 101 -28.61 -19.16 1.66
CA ASP A 101 -29.35 -19.86 0.61
C ASP A 101 -29.74 -21.29 1.01
N GLU A 102 -30.90 -21.42 1.67
CA GLU A 102 -31.64 -22.69 1.86
C GLU A 102 -32.29 -23.22 0.57
N THR A 103 -31.97 -22.68 -0.62
CA THR A 103 -32.45 -23.19 -1.92
C THR A 103 -31.32 -23.98 -2.58
N GLY A 104 -31.41 -25.31 -2.56
CA GLY A 104 -30.37 -26.23 -3.04
C GLY A 104 -30.13 -26.25 -4.55
N GLU A 105 -30.03 -25.09 -5.19
CA GLU A 105 -29.53 -24.92 -6.56
C GLU A 105 -28.05 -24.51 -6.48
N ASP A 106 -27.17 -25.35 -7.02
CA ASP A 106 -25.74 -25.06 -7.11
C ASP A 106 -25.57 -23.79 -7.96
N PRO A 107 -24.88 -22.74 -7.49
CA PRO A 107 -24.74 -21.50 -8.25
C PRO A 107 -24.09 -21.79 -9.59
N GLU A 108 -24.63 -21.22 -10.67
CA GLU A 108 -24.07 -21.35 -12.01
C GLU A 108 -22.70 -20.66 -12.03
N ILE A 109 -21.64 -21.47 -12.06
CA ILE A 109 -20.25 -20.99 -12.07
C ILE A 109 -19.92 -20.50 -13.48
N ASP A 110 -19.48 -19.25 -13.58
CA ASP A 110 -18.99 -18.66 -14.82
C ASP A 110 -17.63 -19.28 -15.18
N SER A 111 -17.49 -19.70 -16.43
CA SER A 111 -16.27 -20.39 -16.91
C SER A 111 -15.06 -19.47 -17.10
N GLU A 112 -15.26 -18.16 -17.14
CA GLU A 112 -14.21 -17.15 -17.33
C GLU A 112 -13.66 -16.64 -15.99
N THR A 113 -14.50 -16.56 -14.94
CA THR A 113 -14.09 -16.13 -13.59
C THR A 113 -13.92 -17.28 -12.59
N GLU A 114 -14.39 -18.49 -12.93
CA GLU A 114 -14.53 -19.64 -12.03
C GLU A 114 -15.35 -19.35 -10.77
N ASN A 115 -16.12 -18.26 -10.77
CA ASN A 115 -16.94 -17.78 -9.65
C ASN A 115 -18.43 -17.76 -10.03
N SER A 116 -19.29 -17.51 -9.05
CA SER A 116 -20.74 -17.36 -9.26
C SER A 116 -21.17 -16.03 -9.92
N TYR A 117 -20.20 -15.24 -10.38
CA TYR A 117 -20.39 -13.94 -11.02
C TYR A 117 -19.44 -13.78 -12.21
N GLY A 118 -19.90 -13.11 -13.27
CA GLY A 118 -19.13 -12.94 -14.50
C GLY A 118 -18.23 -11.69 -14.48
N ILE A 119 -17.37 -11.56 -15.49
CA ILE A 119 -16.52 -10.37 -15.70
C ILE A 119 -17.37 -9.08 -15.72
N ASP A 120 -18.59 -9.14 -16.24
CA ASP A 120 -19.50 -8.01 -16.36
C ASP A 120 -20.09 -7.53 -15.01
N ASP A 121 -20.03 -8.36 -13.96
CA ASP A 121 -20.50 -8.01 -12.62
C ASP A 121 -19.43 -7.28 -11.79
N MET A 122 -18.16 -7.38 -12.19
CA MET A 122 -17.02 -6.79 -11.49
C MET A 122 -16.81 -5.32 -11.84
N VAL A 123 -16.25 -4.55 -10.91
CA VAL A 123 -15.95 -3.13 -11.13
C VAL A 123 -14.55 -2.96 -11.73
N TRP A 124 -14.50 -2.64 -13.02
CA TRP A 124 -13.24 -2.43 -13.73
C TRP A 124 -12.81 -0.96 -13.78
N PHE A 125 -11.59 -0.70 -13.33
CA PHE A 125 -10.94 0.59 -13.31
C PHE A 125 -9.84 0.69 -14.37
N ASP A 126 -9.46 1.91 -14.74
CA ASP A 126 -8.38 2.14 -15.70
C ASP A 126 -7.01 1.78 -15.12
N ALA A 127 -6.27 0.87 -15.78
CA ALA A 127 -4.99 0.38 -15.26
C ALA A 127 -3.93 1.49 -15.16
N ALA A 128 -3.96 2.50 -16.03
CA ALA A 128 -3.01 3.60 -15.97
C ALA A 128 -3.27 4.52 -14.76
N ALA A 129 -4.54 4.80 -14.44
CA ALA A 129 -4.93 5.54 -13.25
C ALA A 129 -4.55 4.81 -11.96
N GLY A 130 -4.77 3.50 -11.89
CA GLY A 130 -4.34 2.66 -10.76
C GLY A 130 -2.83 2.66 -10.58
N LEU A 131 -2.08 2.41 -11.68
CA LEU A 131 -0.62 2.39 -11.68
C LEU A 131 -0.01 3.70 -11.18
N ALA A 132 -0.50 4.83 -11.69
CA ALA A 132 -0.02 6.16 -11.27
C ALA A 132 -0.25 6.40 -9.76
N THR A 133 -1.41 5.98 -9.25
CA THR A 133 -1.75 6.09 -7.83
C THR A 133 -0.82 5.24 -6.96
N PHE A 134 -0.62 3.97 -7.30
CA PHE A 134 0.25 3.08 -6.53
C PHE A 134 1.72 3.50 -6.57
N GLN A 135 2.22 3.96 -7.72
CA GLN A 135 3.59 4.49 -7.82
C GLN A 135 3.80 5.72 -6.92
N THR A 136 2.80 6.62 -6.89
CA THR A 136 2.84 7.83 -6.07
C THR A 136 2.81 7.47 -4.58
N LEU A 137 1.89 6.59 -4.16
CA LEU A 137 1.83 6.10 -2.78
C LEU A 137 3.13 5.42 -2.34
N ARG A 138 3.66 4.51 -3.16
CA ARG A 138 4.92 3.82 -2.87
C ARG A 138 6.08 4.80 -2.67
N ALA A 139 6.19 5.82 -3.51
CA ALA A 139 7.22 6.85 -3.38
C ALA A 139 7.09 7.63 -2.06
N SER A 140 5.89 8.11 -1.73
CA SER A 140 5.63 8.84 -0.48
C SER A 140 5.85 7.99 0.78
N ILE A 141 5.48 6.70 0.75
CA ILE A 141 5.72 5.79 1.88
C ILE A 141 7.22 5.56 2.05
N ALA A 142 7.97 5.39 0.96
CA ALA A 142 9.43 5.26 1.01
C ALA A 142 10.10 6.50 1.66
N GLU A 143 9.57 7.70 1.38
CA GLU A 143 9.99 8.98 1.99
C GLU A 143 9.53 9.19 3.44
N ASN A 144 8.85 8.20 4.02
CA ASN A 144 8.40 8.17 5.41
C ASN A 144 7.24 9.14 5.74
N GLU A 145 6.33 9.36 4.79
CA GLU A 145 5.13 10.18 5.02
C GLU A 145 4.05 9.50 5.90
N LEU A 146 4.28 8.24 6.30
CA LEU A 146 3.49 7.49 7.29
C LEU A 146 4.33 7.16 8.54
N PRO A 147 4.60 8.14 9.44
CA PRO A 147 5.51 7.97 10.58
C PRO A 147 4.97 7.03 11.67
N ASN A 148 3.68 6.70 11.64
CA ASN A 148 3.06 5.78 12.61
C ASN A 148 3.15 4.31 12.18
N LEU A 149 3.66 4.03 10.98
CA LEU A 149 3.88 2.68 10.46
C LEU A 149 5.21 2.15 11.02
N ASN A 150 5.22 0.94 11.57
CA ASN A 150 6.47 0.31 11.99
C ASN A 150 7.31 -0.05 10.75
N GLU A 151 8.63 -0.18 10.91
CA GLU A 151 9.53 -0.46 9.76
C GLU A 151 9.24 -1.82 9.10
N GLU A 152 8.75 -2.79 9.86
CA GLU A 152 8.36 -4.11 9.33
C GLU A 152 7.14 -4.00 8.41
N ASN A 153 6.00 -3.48 8.89
CA ASN A 153 4.80 -3.33 8.06
C ASN A 153 5.04 -2.35 6.91
N LYS A 154 5.92 -1.36 7.09
CA LYS A 154 6.35 -0.48 6.00
C LYS A 154 7.04 -1.24 4.88
N THR A 155 7.96 -2.14 5.23
CA THR A 155 8.67 -2.97 4.24
C THR A 155 7.67 -3.86 3.49
N TRP A 156 6.80 -4.54 4.23
CA TRP A 156 5.81 -5.45 3.64
C TRP A 156 4.75 -4.72 2.80
N LEU A 157 4.28 -3.55 3.25
CA LEU A 157 3.35 -2.72 2.49
C LEU A 157 3.98 -2.20 1.19
N LEU A 158 5.28 -1.88 1.20
CA LEU A 158 5.99 -1.51 -0.01
C LEU A 158 6.13 -2.69 -0.98
N GLU A 159 6.31 -3.92 -0.48
CA GLU A 159 6.32 -5.15 -1.29
C GLU A 159 4.94 -5.39 -1.94
N GLU A 160 3.84 -5.30 -1.16
CA GLU A 160 2.47 -5.41 -1.69
C GLU A 160 2.19 -4.35 -2.77
N LEU A 161 2.63 -3.11 -2.57
CA LEU A 161 2.49 -2.05 -3.58
C LEU A 161 3.36 -2.30 -4.81
N ASP A 162 4.59 -2.80 -4.64
CA ASP A 162 5.50 -3.11 -5.76
C ASP A 162 4.97 -4.25 -6.63
N ASP A 163 4.29 -5.22 -6.02
CA ASP A 163 3.61 -6.29 -6.72
C ASP A 163 2.43 -5.76 -7.57
N CYS A 164 1.51 -5.00 -6.95
CA CYS A 164 0.42 -4.34 -7.67
C CYS A 164 0.93 -3.48 -8.85
N ILE A 165 2.01 -2.71 -8.63
CA ILE A 165 2.67 -1.91 -9.68
C ILE A 165 3.19 -2.80 -10.81
N THR A 166 3.78 -3.94 -10.48
CA THR A 166 4.35 -4.87 -11.46
C THR A 166 3.25 -5.49 -12.33
N LYS A 167 2.15 -5.92 -11.71
CA LYS A 167 0.99 -6.50 -12.40
C LYS A 167 0.28 -5.47 -13.30
N LEU A 168 0.25 -4.19 -12.91
CA LEU A 168 -0.40 -3.14 -13.70
C LEU A 168 0.43 -2.52 -14.82
N LYS A 169 1.76 -2.68 -14.83
CA LYS A 169 2.62 -2.12 -15.90
C LYS A 169 2.18 -2.57 -17.29
N GLY A 170 1.99 -3.87 -17.47
CA GLY A 170 1.61 -4.45 -18.75
C GLY A 170 0.25 -3.92 -19.26
N PRO A 171 -0.83 -4.11 -18.49
CA PRO A 171 -2.15 -3.61 -18.83
C PRO A 171 -2.18 -2.09 -19.03
N SER A 172 -1.45 -1.31 -18.21
CA SER A 172 -1.39 0.15 -18.35
C SER A 172 -0.80 0.60 -19.70
N GLU A 173 0.18 -0.11 -20.25
CA GLU A 173 0.76 0.23 -21.56
C GLU A 173 -0.18 -0.11 -22.72
N ARG A 174 -1.08 -1.06 -22.51
CA ARG A 174 -2.00 -1.60 -23.54
C ARG A 174 -3.42 -1.01 -23.44
N GLY A 175 -3.68 -0.15 -22.47
CA GLY A 175 -5.01 0.44 -22.22
C GLY A 175 -5.99 -0.58 -21.62
N GLY A 176 -5.47 -1.54 -20.87
CA GLY A 176 -6.25 -2.52 -20.12
C GLY A 176 -6.89 -1.93 -18.87
N GLN A 177 -7.65 -2.78 -18.18
CA GLN A 177 -8.36 -2.43 -16.96
C GLN A 177 -7.88 -3.31 -15.80
N PHE A 178 -8.22 -2.91 -14.58
CA PHE A 178 -7.95 -3.68 -13.38
C PHE A 178 -9.12 -3.65 -12.41
N ASN A 179 -9.19 -4.64 -11.56
CA ASN A 179 -10.15 -4.76 -10.48
C ASN A 179 -9.39 -5.12 -9.20
N LEU A 180 -9.85 -4.59 -8.06
CA LEU A 180 -9.21 -4.79 -6.75
C LEU A 180 -10.29 -5.26 -5.75
N PRO A 181 -10.67 -6.55 -5.80
CA PRO A 181 -11.77 -7.05 -4.97
C PRO A 181 -11.32 -7.29 -3.54
N ILE A 182 -12.26 -7.08 -2.62
CA ILE A 182 -12.10 -7.42 -1.21
C ILE A 182 -12.53 -8.88 -1.01
N ILE A 183 -11.58 -9.72 -0.61
CA ILE A 183 -11.76 -11.16 -0.39
C ILE A 183 -11.75 -11.45 1.13
N MET A 184 -12.56 -12.42 1.58
CA MET A 184 -12.67 -12.86 3.00
C MET A 184 -12.17 -14.29 3.22
#